data_AF-A0A352VGZ1-F1
#
_entry.id   AF-A0A352VGZ1-F1
#
_cell.length_a   1.000
_cell.length_b   1.000
_cell.length_c   1.000
_cell.angle_alpha   90.00
_cell.angle_beta   90.00
_cell.angle_gamma   90.00
#
_symmetry.space_group_name_H-M   'P 1'
#
loop_
_entity.id
_entity.type
_entity.pdbx_description
1 polymer ?
#
loop_
_entity_poly.entity_id
_entity_poly.type
_entity_poly.pdbx_seq_one_letter_code
_entity_poly.pdbx_strand_id
1 'polypeptide(L)'
;MHLTDQTVAPAFEGWWPNDDGTYTLFMGYMNSNWEQEFDIPVGPDNYFTFTEAAGLDDLEREAYDASSADQGQPTHFYPRRNPFLFTIRVPGDFGSTELVWTLNTRGMTLRAFASLAPDYRIDPQVISTEVGGNFGSLSDALRTNIPPELEIQGDDHVSIGVGQALTVVAKAHDPDNLPARRNRGGLPSTLAQLYRPPSSIVVLSGPGMRLSWIVYRGNAEQVTFSPTQMKTWTDSRVWGNSPWSPPWIIPEPPEDGRWVAEATFTEPGNYVLRAVASDGSMFTYKDLMVTVTPISDLDQGK
;
A
#
# COMPACT_ATOMS: atom_id res chain seq x y z
N MET A 1 0.22 9.37 21.14
CA MET A 1 0.89 8.63 20.06
C MET A 1 1.27 7.28 20.64
N HIS A 2 0.78 6.17 20.08
CA HIS A 2 0.96 4.82 20.64
C HIS A 2 1.94 4.02 19.77
N LEU A 3 2.97 3.42 20.38
CA LEU A 3 3.92 2.58 19.64
C LEU A 3 3.28 1.24 19.25
N THR A 4 2.52 0.66 20.18
CA THR A 4 1.89 -0.67 20.10
C THR A 4 0.48 -0.68 20.73
N ASP A 5 -0.20 -1.83 20.63
CA ASP A 5 -1.45 -2.17 21.32
C ASP A 5 -2.66 -1.32 20.93
N GLN A 6 -2.72 -0.86 19.69
CA GLN A 6 -3.90 -0.23 19.09
C GLN A 6 -4.44 -1.06 17.91
N THR A 7 -5.61 -0.69 17.40
CA THR A 7 -6.31 -1.38 16.32
C THR A 7 -5.83 -0.97 14.93
N VAL A 8 -6.23 -1.77 13.94
CA VAL A 8 -6.18 -1.44 12.51
C VAL A 8 -7.60 -1.15 12.03
N ALA A 9 -7.82 0.03 11.46
CA ALA A 9 -9.10 0.43 10.89
C ALA A 9 -9.04 0.34 9.36
N PRO A 10 -9.93 -0.43 8.71
CA PRO A 10 -10.04 -0.40 7.25
C PRO A 10 -10.59 0.97 6.80
N ALA A 11 -10.29 1.37 5.57
CA ALA A 11 -10.74 2.64 5.01
C ALA A 11 -11.25 2.45 3.58
N PHE A 12 -12.40 3.05 3.28
CA PHE A 12 -12.85 3.30 1.93
C PHE A 12 -12.38 4.70 1.54
N GLU A 13 -11.52 4.77 0.54
CA GLU A 13 -10.83 6.01 0.13
C GLU A 13 -11.55 6.69 -1.05
N GLY A 14 -12.62 6.08 -1.56
CA GLY A 14 -13.48 6.63 -2.60
C GLY A 14 -13.62 5.75 -3.83
N TRP A 15 -14.28 6.25 -4.87
CA TRP A 15 -14.54 5.50 -6.10
C TRP A 15 -14.30 6.33 -7.37
N TRP A 16 -14.07 5.63 -8.48
CA TRP A 16 -13.84 6.19 -9.80
C TRP A 16 -14.62 5.41 -10.89
N PRO A 17 -15.31 6.09 -11.84
CA PRO A 17 -15.97 5.42 -12.99
C PRO A 17 -15.01 5.06 -14.13
N ASN A 18 -15.10 3.84 -14.65
CA ASN A 18 -14.27 3.35 -15.75
C ASN A 18 -14.95 3.57 -17.12
N ASP A 19 -14.17 3.64 -18.20
CA ASP A 19 -14.67 3.87 -19.56
C ASP A 19 -15.57 2.74 -20.09
N ASP A 20 -15.45 1.53 -19.54
CA ASP A 20 -16.29 0.38 -19.89
C ASP A 20 -17.61 0.31 -19.10
N GLY A 21 -17.91 1.34 -18.31
CA GLY A 21 -19.12 1.44 -17.49
C GLY A 21 -19.05 0.73 -16.14
N THR A 22 -17.93 0.11 -15.79
CA THR A 22 -17.69 -0.41 -14.43
C THR A 22 -17.17 0.67 -13.49
N TYR A 23 -16.99 0.36 -12.21
CA TYR A 23 -16.41 1.27 -11.23
C TYR A 23 -15.22 0.66 -10.52
N THR A 24 -14.31 1.50 -10.05
CA THR A 24 -13.15 1.12 -9.25
C THR A 24 -13.31 1.71 -7.85
N LEU A 25 -13.34 0.84 -6.83
CA LEU A 25 -13.37 1.22 -5.42
C LEU A 25 -11.94 1.24 -4.88
N PHE A 26 -11.56 2.29 -4.16
CA PHE A 26 -10.23 2.46 -3.59
C PHE A 26 -10.26 2.15 -2.10
N MET A 27 -9.36 1.28 -1.68
CA MET A 27 -9.29 0.80 -0.31
C MET A 27 -7.92 1.12 0.29
N GLY A 28 -7.93 1.45 1.58
CA GLY A 28 -6.74 1.72 2.37
C GLY A 28 -6.98 1.29 3.82
N TYR A 29 -6.06 1.62 4.70
CA TYR A 29 -6.28 1.42 6.14
C TYR A 29 -5.44 2.38 6.97
N MET A 30 -5.79 2.47 8.25
CA MET A 30 -5.03 3.13 9.28
C MET A 30 -4.65 2.12 10.37
N ASN A 31 -3.37 1.79 10.46
CA ASN A 31 -2.81 1.14 11.63
C ASN A 31 -2.46 2.24 12.66
N SER A 32 -3.15 2.23 13.80
CA SER A 32 -3.01 3.26 14.84
C SER A 32 -1.68 3.22 15.59
N ASN A 33 -0.86 2.20 15.32
CA ASN A 33 0.45 1.97 15.91
C ASN A 33 1.57 2.61 15.08
N TRP A 34 2.70 2.90 15.72
CA TRP A 34 3.91 3.43 15.06
C TRP A 34 5.01 2.37 14.87
N GLU A 35 4.94 1.27 15.61
CA GLU A 35 5.91 0.17 15.53
C GLU A 35 5.23 -1.17 15.26
N GLN A 36 4.10 -1.45 15.91
CA GLN A 36 3.41 -2.72 15.72
C GLN A 36 2.84 -2.87 14.30
N GLU A 37 3.17 -4.00 13.69
CA GLU A 37 2.59 -4.55 12.46
C GLU A 37 1.64 -5.70 12.80
N PHE A 38 0.80 -6.10 11.86
CA PHE A 38 -0.13 -7.22 12.05
C PHE A 38 -0.10 -8.14 10.84
N ASP A 39 -0.15 -9.44 11.10
CA ASP A 39 -0.49 -10.45 10.11
C ASP A 39 -1.90 -10.97 10.41
N ILE A 40 -2.86 -10.63 9.54
CA ILE A 40 -4.27 -11.02 9.67
C ILE A 40 -4.67 -11.72 8.36
N PRO A 41 -4.71 -13.06 8.34
CA PRO A 41 -5.04 -13.80 7.13
C PRO A 41 -6.48 -13.50 6.70
N VAL A 42 -6.75 -13.66 5.40
CA VAL A 42 -8.14 -13.63 4.91
C VAL A 42 -8.93 -14.71 5.64
N GLY A 43 -10.04 -14.31 6.26
CA GLY A 43 -10.79 -15.17 7.16
C GLY A 43 -11.77 -14.37 8.02
N PRO A 44 -12.28 -14.96 9.12
CA PRO A 44 -13.28 -14.32 9.99
C PRO A 44 -12.85 -12.97 10.58
N ASP A 45 -11.55 -12.69 10.64
CA ASP A 45 -11.01 -11.42 11.17
C ASP A 45 -10.57 -10.44 10.07
N ASN A 46 -10.63 -10.83 8.79
CA ASN A 46 -10.28 -9.98 7.64
C ASN A 46 -11.02 -10.45 6.37
N TYR A 47 -12.17 -9.87 6.09
CA TYR A 47 -13.04 -10.29 4.99
C TYR A 47 -13.86 -9.16 4.39
N PHE A 48 -14.29 -9.38 3.15
CA PHE A 48 -15.29 -8.57 2.48
C PHE A 48 -16.66 -9.25 2.41
N THR A 49 -17.71 -8.43 2.42
CA THR A 49 -19.09 -8.86 2.21
C THR A 49 -19.81 -7.88 1.30
N PHE A 50 -20.52 -8.40 0.28
CA PHE A 50 -21.50 -7.63 -0.48
C PHE A 50 -22.84 -7.64 0.24
N THR A 51 -23.46 -6.48 0.40
CA THR A 51 -24.74 -6.33 1.08
C THR A 51 -25.59 -5.25 0.42
N GLU A 52 -26.88 -5.23 0.72
CA GLU A 52 -27.69 -4.01 0.54
C GLU A 52 -27.14 -2.88 1.43
N ALA A 53 -27.34 -1.63 1.01
CA ALA A 53 -26.94 -0.45 1.76
C ALA A 53 -27.41 -0.52 3.22
N ALA A 54 -26.52 -0.17 4.17
CA ALA A 54 -26.75 -0.24 5.61
C ALA A 54 -27.01 -1.66 6.17
N GLY A 55 -26.83 -2.72 5.37
CA GLY A 55 -27.10 -4.09 5.82
C GLY A 55 -26.14 -4.58 6.92
N LEU A 56 -25.00 -3.90 7.10
CA LEU A 56 -23.99 -4.21 8.12
C LEU A 56 -23.66 -3.01 9.05
N ASP A 57 -24.59 -2.07 9.19
CA ASP A 57 -24.45 -0.96 10.15
C ASP A 57 -24.41 -1.45 11.61
N ASP A 58 -25.10 -2.56 11.90
CA ASP A 58 -24.96 -3.27 13.16
C ASP A 58 -23.62 -4.02 13.21
N LEU A 59 -22.69 -3.51 14.02
CA LEU A 59 -21.34 -4.07 14.16
C LEU A 59 -21.33 -5.46 14.81
N GLU A 60 -22.38 -5.85 15.53
CA GLU A 60 -22.50 -7.17 16.14
C GLU A 60 -22.96 -8.25 15.13
N ARG A 61 -23.47 -7.83 13.97
CA ARG A 61 -23.91 -8.75 12.92
C ARG A 61 -22.71 -9.38 12.22
N GLU A 62 -22.54 -10.69 12.37
CA GLU A 62 -21.56 -11.46 11.60
C GLU A 62 -22.01 -11.64 10.14
N ALA A 63 -21.06 -11.57 9.21
CA ALA A 63 -21.35 -11.69 7.78
C ALA A 63 -20.22 -12.35 6.98
N TYR A 64 -19.36 -13.12 7.66
CA TYR A 64 -18.26 -13.82 7.03
C TYR A 64 -18.78 -14.94 6.12
N ASP A 65 -18.42 -14.86 4.84
CA ASP A 65 -18.59 -15.93 3.86
C ASP A 65 -17.25 -16.18 3.17
N ALA A 66 -16.66 -17.35 3.42
CA ALA A 66 -15.36 -17.74 2.87
C ALA A 66 -15.33 -17.70 1.33
N SER A 67 -16.46 -17.90 0.65
CA SER A 67 -16.51 -17.96 -0.82
C SER A 67 -16.35 -16.60 -1.49
N SER A 68 -16.64 -15.51 -0.78
CA SER A 68 -16.54 -14.13 -1.29
C SER A 68 -15.61 -13.24 -0.46
N ALA A 69 -15.05 -13.75 0.64
CA ALA A 69 -14.27 -12.98 1.61
C ALA A 69 -13.02 -12.34 0.99
N ASP A 70 -12.35 -13.02 0.05
CA ASP A 70 -11.15 -12.51 -0.61
C ASP A 70 -11.53 -11.64 -1.82
N GLN A 71 -11.24 -10.34 -1.73
CA GLN A 71 -11.35 -9.37 -2.81
C GLN A 71 -9.99 -8.71 -3.11
N GLY A 72 -8.90 -9.35 -2.71
CA GLY A 72 -7.55 -8.85 -2.93
C GLY A 72 -6.97 -8.01 -1.80
N GLN A 73 -7.57 -7.95 -0.60
CA GLN A 73 -7.06 -7.24 0.59
C GLN A 73 -5.64 -7.66 1.02
N PRO A 74 -4.87 -6.81 1.74
CA PRO A 74 -3.64 -7.24 2.38
C PRO A 74 -3.92 -8.29 3.47
N THR A 75 -2.90 -9.12 3.76
CA THR A 75 -2.86 -9.90 5.01
C THR A 75 -1.77 -9.40 5.95
N HIS A 76 -0.88 -8.53 5.49
CA HIS A 76 0.13 -7.88 6.31
C HIS A 76 -0.15 -6.38 6.40
N PHE A 77 -0.18 -5.84 7.62
CA PHE A 77 -0.58 -4.46 7.92
C PHE A 77 0.56 -3.68 8.56
N TYR A 78 1.35 -3.01 7.72
CA TYR A 78 2.35 -2.03 8.12
C TYR A 78 1.77 -0.89 8.99
N PRO A 79 2.61 -0.17 9.75
CA PRO A 79 2.16 0.90 10.64
C PRO A 79 1.52 2.07 9.88
N ARG A 80 0.80 2.93 10.62
CA ARG A 80 0.25 4.20 10.14
C ARG A 80 -0.72 4.05 8.96
N ARG A 81 -0.95 5.16 8.25
CA ARG A 81 -1.86 5.21 7.11
C ARG A 81 -1.21 4.57 5.89
N ASN A 82 -1.96 3.67 5.26
CA ASN A 82 -1.66 3.06 3.97
C ASN A 82 -2.81 3.42 3.02
N PRO A 83 -2.80 4.65 2.46
CA PRO A 83 -3.89 5.15 1.64
C PRO A 83 -3.85 4.54 0.24
N PHE A 84 -5.02 4.35 -0.38
CA PHE A 84 -5.18 3.88 -1.77
C PHE A 84 -4.37 2.59 -2.10
N LEU A 85 -4.18 1.73 -1.10
CA LEU A 85 -3.27 0.58 -1.15
C LEU A 85 -3.65 -0.48 -2.19
N PHE A 86 -4.95 -0.65 -2.44
CA PHE A 86 -5.48 -1.57 -3.44
C PHE A 86 -6.85 -1.12 -3.93
N THR A 87 -7.31 -1.73 -5.02
CA THR A 87 -8.59 -1.41 -5.62
C THR A 87 -9.41 -2.65 -5.88
N ILE A 88 -10.74 -2.48 -5.93
CA ILE A 88 -11.70 -3.52 -6.26
C ILE A 88 -12.56 -3.00 -7.41
N ARG A 89 -12.63 -3.74 -8.51
CA ARG A 89 -13.50 -3.40 -9.64
C ARG A 89 -14.89 -3.99 -9.41
N VAL A 90 -15.92 -3.17 -9.52
CA VAL A 90 -17.33 -3.56 -9.37
C VAL A 90 -18.10 -3.27 -10.66
N PRO A 91 -19.15 -4.06 -10.98
CA PRO A 91 -19.85 -3.93 -12.25
C PRO A 91 -20.68 -2.63 -12.34
N GLY A 92 -21.10 -2.26 -13.55
CA GLY A 92 -21.86 -1.04 -13.79
C GLY A 92 -23.26 -1.01 -13.15
N ASP A 93 -23.79 -2.17 -12.80
CA ASP A 93 -25.06 -2.35 -12.09
C ASP A 93 -24.89 -2.45 -10.55
N PHE A 94 -23.71 -2.12 -10.01
CA PHE A 94 -23.46 -2.11 -8.56
C PHE A 94 -24.46 -1.24 -7.79
N GLY A 95 -25.00 -0.18 -8.40
CA GLY A 95 -26.19 0.51 -7.91
C GLY A 95 -26.11 0.94 -6.45
N SER A 96 -27.03 0.42 -5.62
CA SER A 96 -27.09 0.65 -4.18
C SER A 96 -26.51 -0.50 -3.34
N THR A 97 -25.82 -1.45 -3.98
CA THR A 97 -25.02 -2.44 -3.27
C THR A 97 -23.90 -1.74 -2.52
N GLU A 98 -23.54 -2.31 -1.38
CA GLU A 98 -22.43 -1.88 -0.55
C GLU A 98 -21.44 -3.03 -0.43
N LEU A 99 -20.15 -2.71 -0.51
CA LEU A 99 -19.06 -3.65 -0.26
C LEU A 99 -18.39 -3.27 1.06
N VAL A 100 -18.46 -4.16 2.03
CA VAL A 100 -18.01 -3.87 3.39
C VAL A 100 -16.73 -4.65 3.69
N TRP A 101 -15.64 -3.94 4.00
CA TRP A 101 -14.42 -4.54 4.53
C TRP A 101 -14.51 -4.60 6.05
N THR A 102 -14.46 -5.80 6.63
CA THR A 102 -14.43 -6.00 8.09
C THR A 102 -13.04 -6.44 8.53
N LEU A 103 -12.49 -5.75 9.53
CA LEU A 103 -11.30 -6.16 10.27
C LEU A 103 -11.64 -6.34 11.75
N ASN A 104 -11.22 -7.46 12.33
CA ASN A 104 -11.22 -7.67 13.78
C ASN A 104 -9.78 -7.64 14.28
N THR A 105 -9.47 -6.63 15.10
CA THR A 105 -8.16 -6.52 15.73
C THR A 105 -8.33 -6.21 17.21
N ARG A 106 -7.58 -6.91 18.06
CA ARG A 106 -7.64 -6.71 19.52
C ARG A 106 -9.05 -6.86 20.10
N GLY A 107 -9.87 -7.75 19.53
CA GLY A 107 -11.25 -7.97 19.94
C GLY A 107 -12.20 -6.82 19.59
N MET A 108 -11.79 -5.91 18.70
CA MET A 108 -12.62 -4.83 18.17
C MET A 108 -12.86 -5.03 16.67
N THR A 109 -14.14 -5.04 16.30
CA THR A 109 -14.59 -5.04 14.91
C THR A 109 -14.65 -3.61 14.38
N LEU A 110 -13.95 -3.36 13.27
CA LEU A 110 -14.01 -2.11 12.52
C LEU A 110 -14.35 -2.39 11.06
N ARG A 111 -15.16 -1.51 10.46
CA ARG A 111 -15.67 -1.67 9.09
C ARG A 111 -15.42 -0.44 8.23
N ALA A 112 -15.17 -0.69 6.95
CA ALA A 112 -15.22 0.32 5.89
C ALA A 112 -16.34 -0.03 4.93
N PHE A 113 -17.20 0.94 4.64
CA PHE A 113 -18.42 0.78 3.85
C PHE A 113 -18.23 1.44 2.49
N ALA A 114 -17.96 0.64 1.45
CA ALA A 114 -17.71 1.13 0.11
C ALA A 114 -19.01 1.18 -0.70
N SER A 115 -19.30 2.35 -1.27
CA SER A 115 -20.48 2.62 -2.08
C SER A 115 -20.15 3.54 -3.26
N LEU A 116 -21.12 3.77 -4.15
CA LEU A 116 -21.02 4.74 -5.25
C LEU A 116 -21.66 6.09 -4.91
N ALA A 117 -21.78 6.45 -3.62
CA ALA A 117 -22.36 7.73 -3.24
C ALA A 117 -21.54 8.89 -3.84
N PRO A 118 -22.16 9.92 -4.44
CA PRO A 118 -21.44 10.96 -5.19
C PRO A 118 -20.34 11.69 -4.41
N ASP A 119 -20.52 11.83 -3.10
CA ASP A 119 -19.56 12.53 -2.22
C ASP A 119 -18.23 11.77 -2.03
N TYR A 120 -18.20 10.47 -2.36
CA TYR A 120 -17.00 9.63 -2.33
C TYR A 120 -16.31 9.53 -3.69
N ARG A 121 -16.76 10.26 -4.71
CA ARG A 121 -16.10 10.26 -6.00
C ARG A 121 -14.76 11.00 -5.90
N ILE A 122 -13.69 10.36 -6.36
CA ILE A 122 -12.33 10.92 -6.31
C ILE A 122 -11.75 11.16 -7.71
N ASP A 123 -10.66 11.92 -7.75
CA ASP A 123 -9.86 12.22 -8.93
C ASP A 123 -8.35 12.25 -8.55
N PRO A 124 -7.42 12.40 -9.51
CA PRO A 124 -5.99 12.41 -9.22
C PRO A 124 -5.55 13.51 -8.25
N GLN A 125 -6.21 14.67 -8.26
CA GLN A 125 -5.89 15.76 -7.36
C GLN A 125 -6.30 15.40 -5.92
N VAL A 126 -7.46 14.77 -5.71
CA VAL A 126 -7.87 14.27 -4.39
C VAL A 126 -6.82 13.29 -3.86
N ILE A 127 -6.45 12.27 -4.64
CA ILE A 127 -5.44 11.28 -4.26
C ILE A 127 -4.12 11.97 -3.87
N SER A 128 -3.62 12.86 -4.73
CA SER A 128 -2.39 13.61 -4.47
C SER A 128 -2.46 14.40 -3.17
N THR A 129 -3.56 15.11 -2.90
CA THR A 129 -3.69 15.93 -1.68
C THR A 129 -3.80 15.08 -0.42
N GLU A 130 -4.50 13.95 -0.49
CA GLU A 130 -4.68 13.01 0.62
C GLU A 130 -3.37 12.37 1.05
N VAL A 131 -2.45 12.12 0.11
CA VAL A 131 -1.11 11.58 0.42
C VAL A 131 -0.06 12.66 0.63
N GLY A 132 -0.47 13.94 0.67
CA GLY A 132 0.42 15.10 0.80
C GLY A 132 1.44 15.21 -0.34
N GLY A 133 1.09 14.68 -1.50
CA GLY A 133 1.92 14.63 -2.70
C GLY A 133 2.32 16.01 -3.18
N ASN A 134 3.48 16.06 -3.84
CA ASN A 134 4.10 17.31 -4.28
C ASN A 134 4.24 18.37 -3.16
N PHE A 135 4.51 17.92 -1.93
CA PHE A 135 4.51 18.75 -0.72
C PHE A 135 3.19 19.51 -0.48
N GLY A 136 2.06 18.85 -0.74
CA GLY A 136 0.71 19.40 -0.52
C GLY A 136 0.30 20.47 -1.53
N SER A 137 0.88 20.45 -2.73
CA SER A 137 0.55 21.42 -3.77
C SER A 137 -0.84 21.18 -4.35
N LEU A 138 -1.61 22.26 -4.54
CA LEU A 138 -2.91 22.25 -5.21
C LEU A 138 -2.81 22.65 -6.69
N SER A 139 -1.66 22.44 -7.32
CA SER A 139 -1.43 22.80 -8.72
C SER A 139 -2.45 22.14 -9.64
N ASP A 140 -3.01 22.92 -10.57
CA ASP A 140 -3.96 22.42 -11.57
C ASP A 140 -3.35 21.32 -12.45
N ALA A 141 -2.03 21.34 -12.67
CA ALA A 141 -1.32 20.32 -13.44
C ALA A 141 -1.46 18.91 -12.84
N LEU A 142 -1.73 18.79 -11.53
CA LEU A 142 -1.91 17.49 -10.87
C LEU A 142 -3.28 16.86 -11.15
N ARG A 143 -4.25 17.62 -11.68
CA ARG A 143 -5.57 17.07 -12.05
C ARG A 143 -5.52 16.11 -13.22
N THR A 144 -4.49 16.25 -14.06
CA THR A 144 -4.26 15.41 -15.23
C THR A 144 -3.08 14.47 -15.06
N ASN A 145 -2.62 14.27 -13.81
CA ASN A 145 -1.50 13.40 -13.52
C ASN A 145 -1.81 11.96 -13.92
N ILE A 146 -0.90 11.30 -14.62
CA ILE A 146 -0.99 9.91 -15.01
C ILE A 146 -0.15 9.09 -14.03
N PRO A 147 -0.71 8.05 -13.37
CA PRO A 147 0.08 7.22 -12.45
C PRO A 147 1.24 6.54 -13.19
N PRO A 148 2.36 6.24 -12.51
CA PRO A 148 3.49 5.57 -13.16
C PRO A 148 3.12 4.24 -13.81
N GLU A 149 3.69 3.94 -14.96
CA GLU A 149 3.57 2.61 -15.55
C GLU A 149 4.50 1.64 -14.81
N LEU A 150 4.02 0.40 -14.58
CA LEU A 150 4.72 -0.62 -13.80
C LEU A 150 4.54 -2.02 -14.38
N GLU A 151 5.65 -2.70 -14.57
CA GLU A 151 5.76 -4.09 -15.01
C GLU A 151 6.74 -4.85 -14.11
N ILE A 152 6.44 -6.11 -13.77
CA ILE A 152 7.38 -7.03 -13.12
C ILE A 152 7.98 -7.91 -14.22
N GLN A 153 9.30 -8.03 -14.27
CA GLN A 153 9.97 -8.92 -15.24
C GLN A 153 9.95 -10.36 -14.74
N GLY A 154 9.60 -11.29 -15.64
CA GLY A 154 9.54 -12.72 -15.35
C GLY A 154 8.11 -13.22 -15.19
N ASP A 155 7.97 -14.36 -14.53
CA ASP A 155 6.68 -14.98 -14.27
C ASP A 155 5.95 -14.25 -13.13
N ASP A 156 4.61 -14.31 -13.14
CA ASP A 156 3.73 -13.76 -12.08
C ASP A 156 3.68 -14.66 -10.84
N HIS A 157 4.12 -15.91 -10.97
CA HIS A 157 4.30 -16.88 -9.90
C HIS A 157 5.71 -17.49 -9.95
N VAL A 158 6.40 -17.49 -8.82
CA VAL A 158 7.71 -18.14 -8.68
C VAL A 158 7.72 -19.07 -7.47
N SER A 159 8.46 -20.18 -7.56
CA SER A 159 8.74 -21.06 -6.43
C SER A 159 10.23 -21.17 -6.15
N ILE A 160 10.62 -21.04 -4.89
CA ILE A 160 12.01 -21.09 -4.41
C ILE A 160 12.11 -21.83 -3.08
N GLY A 161 13.30 -22.30 -2.72
CA GLY A 161 13.55 -22.86 -1.39
C GLY A 161 13.78 -21.76 -0.33
N VAL A 162 13.49 -22.08 0.94
CA VAL A 162 13.92 -21.23 2.07
C VAL A 162 15.42 -20.94 1.99
N GLY A 163 15.80 -19.68 2.23
CA GLY A 163 17.17 -19.21 2.18
C GLY A 163 17.72 -18.94 0.77
N GLN A 164 17.03 -19.35 -0.30
CA GLN A 164 17.40 -18.99 -1.67
C GLN A 164 17.00 -17.52 -1.94
N ALA A 165 17.95 -16.72 -2.42
CA ALA A 165 17.65 -15.35 -2.84
C ALA A 165 16.85 -15.35 -4.15
N LEU A 166 15.73 -14.62 -4.16
CA LEU A 166 14.92 -14.33 -5.33
C LEU A 166 15.24 -12.91 -5.84
N THR A 167 15.84 -12.80 -7.02
CA THR A 167 15.98 -11.49 -7.68
C THR A 167 14.63 -11.04 -8.21
N VAL A 168 14.13 -9.93 -7.71
CA VAL A 168 12.91 -9.27 -8.18
C VAL A 168 13.27 -8.02 -8.98
N VAL A 169 12.67 -7.89 -10.16
CA VAL A 169 12.93 -6.77 -11.07
C VAL A 169 11.62 -6.14 -11.49
N ALA A 170 11.44 -4.87 -11.16
CA ALA A 170 10.33 -4.06 -11.64
C ALA A 170 10.83 -3.01 -12.63
N LYS A 171 10.18 -2.91 -13.78
CA LYS A 171 10.37 -1.81 -14.73
C LYS A 171 9.29 -0.78 -14.48
N ALA A 172 9.70 0.43 -14.15
CA ALA A 172 8.75 1.48 -13.81
C ALA A 172 9.18 2.83 -14.38
N HIS A 173 8.23 3.57 -14.95
CA HIS A 173 8.47 4.90 -15.48
C HIS A 173 7.23 5.78 -15.33
N ASP A 174 7.47 7.08 -15.18
CA ASP A 174 6.43 8.09 -15.09
C ASP A 174 6.24 8.71 -16.50
N PRO A 175 5.09 8.49 -17.17
CA PRO A 175 4.91 8.86 -18.57
C PRO A 175 4.75 10.37 -18.79
N ASP A 176 4.26 11.12 -17.81
CA ASP A 176 4.10 12.57 -17.91
C ASP A 176 5.10 13.36 -17.04
N ASN A 177 5.85 12.65 -16.18
CA ASN A 177 6.83 13.22 -15.26
C ASN A 177 6.21 14.25 -14.31
N LEU A 178 4.98 13.99 -13.84
CA LEU A 178 4.25 14.82 -12.91
C LEU A 178 3.99 14.09 -11.58
N PRO A 179 4.18 14.76 -10.43
CA PRO A 179 5.03 15.94 -10.26
C PRO A 179 6.50 15.60 -10.48
N ALA A 180 7.18 16.40 -11.31
CA ALA A 180 8.62 16.27 -11.51
C ALA A 180 9.37 16.34 -10.17
N ARG A 181 10.41 15.50 -10.06
CA ARG A 181 11.31 15.44 -8.90
C ARG A 181 11.81 16.83 -8.52
N ARG A 182 11.70 17.15 -7.23
CA ARG A 182 12.23 18.40 -6.65
C ARG A 182 12.80 18.13 -5.27
N ASN A 183 14.09 18.41 -5.13
CA ASN A 183 14.76 18.34 -3.83
C ASN A 183 14.33 19.55 -2.99
N ARG A 184 13.41 19.32 -2.06
CA ARG A 184 13.00 20.32 -1.07
C ARG A 184 13.50 19.91 0.29
N GLY A 185 14.42 20.73 0.82
CA GLY A 185 15.09 20.45 2.08
C GLY A 185 16.30 19.55 1.85
N GLY A 186 17.49 20.07 2.17
CA GLY A 186 18.66 19.23 2.35
C GLY A 186 18.64 18.59 3.73
N LEU A 187 19.70 17.85 4.04
CA LEU A 187 19.96 17.43 5.41
C LEU A 187 19.90 18.66 6.34
N PRO A 188 19.21 18.58 7.49
CA PRO A 188 19.19 19.67 8.46
C PRO A 188 20.63 20.05 8.81
N SER A 189 20.99 21.31 8.58
CA SER A 189 22.33 21.83 8.89
C SER A 189 22.39 22.53 10.24
N THR A 190 21.25 22.67 10.92
CA THR A 190 21.15 23.28 12.26
C THR A 190 20.16 22.53 13.15
N LEU A 191 20.34 22.63 14.47
CA LEU A 191 19.41 22.08 15.47
C LEU A 191 17.99 22.67 15.31
N ALA A 192 17.88 23.96 14.99
CA ALA A 192 16.58 24.61 14.77
C ALA A 192 15.82 24.02 13.58
N GLN A 193 16.53 23.61 12.52
CA GLN A 193 15.92 22.90 11.39
C GLN A 193 15.47 21.48 11.78
N LEU A 194 16.23 20.80 12.63
CA LEU A 194 15.90 19.45 13.12
C LEU A 194 14.64 19.45 14.00
N TYR A 195 14.47 20.48 14.85
CA TYR A 195 13.32 20.61 15.75
C TYR A 195 12.17 21.44 15.19
N ARG A 196 12.17 21.76 13.88
CA ARG A 196 11.08 22.52 13.28
C ARG A 196 9.81 21.66 13.24
N PRO A 197 8.73 22.06 13.92
CA PRO A 197 7.50 21.27 13.92
C PRO A 197 6.86 21.28 12.52
N PRO A 198 6.14 20.21 12.14
CA PRO A 198 5.33 20.20 10.93
C PRO A 198 4.31 21.35 10.94
N SER A 199 4.10 22.01 9.80
CA SER A 199 3.14 23.11 9.63
C SER A 199 2.00 22.80 8.66
N SER A 200 1.96 21.58 8.11
CA SER A 200 0.94 21.14 7.16
C SER A 200 -0.14 20.32 7.88
N ILE A 201 -1.37 20.41 7.39
CA ILE A 201 -2.52 19.65 7.90
C ILE A 201 -2.38 18.16 7.51
N VAL A 202 -1.85 17.89 6.32
CA VAL A 202 -1.50 16.54 5.84
C VAL A 202 0.01 16.31 5.92
N VAL A 203 0.42 15.06 6.14
CA VAL A 203 1.85 14.70 6.13
C VAL A 203 2.38 14.82 4.71
N LEU A 204 3.43 15.62 4.52
CA LEU A 204 3.95 15.95 3.20
C LEU A 204 4.83 14.82 2.63
N SER A 205 4.56 14.46 1.38
CA SER A 205 5.38 13.57 0.55
C SER A 205 6.13 14.36 -0.53
N GLY A 206 7.40 14.02 -0.73
CA GLY A 206 8.19 14.59 -1.82
C GLY A 206 7.77 14.07 -3.20
N PRO A 207 7.86 14.89 -4.27
CA PRO A 207 7.54 14.50 -5.63
C PRO A 207 8.70 13.73 -6.30
N GLY A 208 8.36 13.01 -7.37
CA GLY A 208 9.28 12.30 -8.24
C GLY A 208 9.12 10.79 -8.15
N MET A 209 9.43 10.14 -9.28
CA MET A 209 9.37 8.69 -9.43
C MET A 209 10.17 7.97 -8.34
N ARG A 210 9.55 6.94 -7.75
CA ARG A 210 10.12 6.04 -6.76
C ARG A 210 9.46 4.66 -6.83
N LEU A 211 10.20 3.64 -6.42
CA LEU A 211 9.67 2.28 -6.28
C LEU A 211 10.19 1.63 -5.01
N SER A 212 9.32 0.82 -4.40
CA SER A 212 9.68 -0.10 -3.33
C SER A 212 8.97 -1.44 -3.50
N TRP A 213 9.59 -2.50 -3.02
CA TRP A 213 8.93 -3.78 -2.77
C TRP A 213 8.44 -3.86 -1.33
N ILE A 214 7.26 -4.45 -1.14
CA ILE A 214 6.71 -4.78 0.18
C ILE A 214 6.19 -6.22 0.20
N VAL A 215 6.02 -6.78 1.40
CA VAL A 215 5.20 -7.98 1.59
C VAL A 215 3.76 -7.54 1.75
N TYR A 216 2.92 -7.89 0.79
CA TYR A 216 1.50 -7.55 0.80
C TYR A 216 0.65 -8.63 1.46
N ARG A 217 1.03 -9.90 1.24
CA ARG A 217 0.47 -11.07 1.93
C ARG A 217 1.57 -12.03 2.38
N GLY A 218 1.31 -12.74 3.47
CA GLY A 218 2.30 -13.58 4.16
C GLY A 218 3.00 -12.86 5.32
N ASN A 219 3.81 -13.60 6.09
CA ASN A 219 4.50 -13.09 7.26
C ASN A 219 5.71 -12.23 6.85
N ALA A 220 5.58 -10.90 6.94
CA ALA A 220 6.63 -9.99 6.49
C ALA A 220 7.93 -10.07 7.30
N GLU A 221 7.86 -10.49 8.57
CA GLU A 221 9.07 -10.64 9.42
C GLU A 221 10.03 -11.70 8.88
N GLN A 222 9.54 -12.61 8.03
CA GLN A 222 10.31 -13.69 7.43
C GLN A 222 10.88 -13.34 6.05
N VAL A 223 10.73 -12.08 5.59
CA VAL A 223 11.20 -11.63 4.28
C VAL A 223 12.15 -10.45 4.44
N THR A 224 13.34 -10.55 3.86
CA THR A 224 14.30 -9.45 3.80
C THR A 224 14.56 -9.06 2.36
N PHE A 225 14.60 -7.75 2.11
CA PHE A 225 14.98 -7.18 0.83
C PHE A 225 16.38 -6.55 0.87
N SER A 226 17.16 -6.76 -0.19
CA SER A 226 18.45 -6.10 -0.43
C SER A 226 18.45 -5.40 -1.80
N PRO A 227 18.64 -4.08 -1.89
CA PRO A 227 18.81 -3.15 -0.76
C PRO A 227 17.53 -3.04 0.07
N THR A 228 17.65 -2.45 1.27
CA THR A 228 16.49 -2.11 2.10
C THR A 228 15.53 -1.22 1.32
N GLN A 229 14.26 -1.60 1.29
CA GLN A 229 13.23 -0.86 0.58
C GLN A 229 12.76 0.35 1.37
N MET A 230 12.43 1.44 0.67
CA MET A 230 11.83 2.63 1.28
C MET A 230 10.39 2.32 1.69
N LYS A 231 9.94 2.83 2.84
CA LYS A 231 8.57 2.60 3.32
C LYS A 231 7.54 3.16 2.34
N THR A 232 6.44 2.42 2.19
CA THR A 232 5.31 2.79 1.30
C THR A 232 4.09 3.28 2.08
N TRP A 233 4.22 3.51 3.38
CA TRP A 233 3.19 4.02 4.28
C TRP A 233 3.59 5.35 4.91
N THR A 234 2.62 6.10 5.41
CA THR A 234 2.80 7.45 5.95
C THR A 234 3.49 7.46 7.33
N ASP A 235 4.79 7.15 7.35
CA ASP A 235 5.67 7.35 8.51
C ASP A 235 6.35 8.73 8.43
N SER A 236 6.03 9.61 9.38
CA SER A 236 6.56 10.98 9.43
C SER A 236 7.74 11.15 10.39
N ARG A 237 8.18 10.08 11.06
CA ARG A 237 9.35 10.15 11.96
C ARG A 237 10.58 10.52 11.15
N VAL A 238 11.32 11.51 11.63
CA VAL A 238 12.58 11.96 11.01
C VAL A 238 13.50 10.75 10.81
N TRP A 239 14.12 10.65 9.63
CA TRP A 239 14.99 9.53 9.25
C TRP A 239 14.28 8.17 9.14
N GLY A 240 12.97 8.15 8.96
CA GLY A 240 12.17 6.94 8.93
C GLY A 240 12.33 6.07 7.67
N ASN A 241 13.24 6.38 6.74
CA ASN A 241 13.32 5.78 5.40
C ASN A 241 11.96 5.80 4.69
N SER A 242 11.28 6.94 4.76
CA SER A 242 9.92 7.14 4.26
C SER A 242 9.86 8.40 3.40
N PRO A 243 9.11 8.39 2.29
CA PRO A 243 8.95 9.59 1.48
C PRO A 243 8.08 10.66 2.17
N TRP A 244 7.45 10.32 3.30
CA TRP A 244 6.72 11.24 4.18
C TRP A 244 7.56 11.75 5.35
N SER A 245 8.82 11.33 5.45
CA SER A 245 9.72 11.72 6.53
C SER A 245 10.78 12.72 6.08
N PRO A 246 11.06 13.78 6.85
CA PRO A 246 12.27 14.57 6.64
C PRO A 246 13.51 13.71 6.92
N PRO A 247 14.61 13.85 6.16
CA PRO A 247 14.85 14.90 5.16
C PRO A 247 14.38 14.61 3.73
N TRP A 248 13.33 13.82 3.52
CA TRP A 248 12.74 13.48 2.21
C TRP A 248 13.78 12.93 1.21
N ILE A 249 14.60 12.01 1.69
CA ILE A 249 15.60 11.33 0.86
C ILE A 249 14.87 10.29 0.01
N ILE A 250 14.62 10.62 -1.25
CA ILE A 250 14.01 9.72 -2.23
C ILE A 250 15.13 9.25 -3.18
N PRO A 251 15.42 7.94 -3.28
CA PRO A 251 16.42 7.41 -4.20
C PRO A 251 16.20 7.91 -5.64
N GLU A 252 17.27 8.20 -6.37
CA GLU A 252 17.17 8.52 -7.79
C GLU A 252 16.69 7.29 -8.57
N PRO A 253 15.78 7.45 -9.56
CA PRO A 253 15.38 6.36 -10.42
C PRO A 253 16.58 5.82 -11.20
N PRO A 254 16.69 4.48 -11.39
CA PRO A 254 17.67 3.90 -12.29
C PRO A 254 17.53 4.45 -13.72
N GLU A 255 18.63 4.69 -14.42
CA GLU A 255 18.63 5.27 -15.78
C GLU A 255 17.84 4.42 -16.79
N ASP A 256 17.84 3.10 -16.63
CA ASP A 256 17.13 2.13 -17.47
C ASP A 256 15.70 1.82 -16.97
N GLY A 257 15.27 2.48 -15.88
CA GLY A 257 13.99 2.26 -15.20
C GLY A 257 13.86 0.89 -14.53
N ARG A 258 14.95 0.11 -14.40
CA ARG A 258 14.95 -1.22 -13.80
C ARG A 258 15.30 -1.16 -12.31
N TRP A 259 14.28 -1.32 -11.48
CA TRP A 259 14.42 -1.40 -10.03
C TRP A 259 14.65 -2.85 -9.63
N VAL A 260 15.87 -3.14 -9.14
CA VAL A 260 16.31 -4.50 -8.79
C VAL A 260 16.47 -4.62 -7.28
N ALA A 261 15.95 -5.71 -6.73
CA ALA A 261 16.21 -6.12 -5.35
C ALA A 261 16.34 -7.65 -5.26
N GLU A 262 16.96 -8.13 -4.20
CA GLU A 262 16.93 -9.53 -3.79
C GLU A 262 15.98 -9.69 -2.60
N ALA A 263 15.05 -10.63 -2.68
CA ALA A 263 14.18 -11.04 -1.59
C ALA A 263 14.62 -12.42 -1.06
N THR A 264 14.80 -12.54 0.24
CA THR A 264 15.15 -13.82 0.89
C THR A 264 14.13 -14.16 1.95
N PHE A 265 13.78 -15.44 2.05
CA PHE A 265 12.72 -15.95 2.91
C PHE A 265 13.28 -16.94 3.92
N THR A 266 12.90 -16.79 5.20
CA THR A 266 13.36 -17.65 6.31
C THR A 266 12.36 -18.72 6.71
N GLU A 267 11.12 -18.65 6.23
CA GLU A 267 10.08 -19.65 6.46
C GLU A 267 9.40 -20.08 5.16
N PRO A 268 8.95 -21.35 5.07
CA PRO A 268 8.14 -21.80 3.95
C PRO A 268 6.73 -21.22 4.02
N GLY A 269 6.09 -21.02 2.87
CA GLY A 269 4.74 -20.47 2.81
C GLY A 269 4.43 -19.81 1.47
N ASN A 270 3.22 -19.25 1.38
CA ASN A 270 2.80 -18.44 0.25
C ASN A 270 2.90 -16.96 0.63
N TYR A 271 3.60 -16.20 -0.21
CA TYR A 271 3.80 -14.77 -0.05
C TYR A 271 3.29 -14.05 -1.29
N VAL A 272 2.84 -12.82 -1.12
CA VAL A 272 2.64 -11.88 -2.22
C VAL A 272 3.59 -10.72 -1.99
N LEU A 273 4.59 -10.59 -2.86
CA LEU A 273 5.42 -9.40 -2.91
C LEU A 273 4.75 -8.39 -3.82
N ARG A 274 4.62 -7.15 -3.37
CA ARG A 274 4.02 -6.06 -4.16
C ARG A 274 5.08 -5.02 -4.50
N ALA A 275 5.26 -4.79 -5.80
CA ALA A 275 5.95 -3.61 -6.28
C ALA A 275 5.01 -2.41 -6.20
N VAL A 276 5.49 -1.34 -5.56
CA VAL A 276 4.78 -0.08 -5.37
C VAL A 276 5.53 1.02 -6.11
N ALA A 277 5.03 1.41 -7.28
CA ALA A 277 5.53 2.57 -8.02
C ALA A 277 4.72 3.82 -7.65
N SER A 278 5.39 4.96 -7.52
CA SER A 278 4.73 6.24 -7.22
C SER A 278 5.55 7.40 -7.77
N ASP A 279 4.87 8.46 -8.22
CA ASP A 279 5.46 9.76 -8.55
C ASP A 279 5.43 10.73 -7.35
N GLY A 280 4.98 10.25 -6.19
CA GLY A 280 4.77 11.04 -4.98
C GLY A 280 3.35 11.56 -4.78
N SER A 281 2.49 11.47 -5.80
CA SER A 281 1.11 11.94 -5.87
C SER A 281 0.12 10.85 -6.30
N MET A 282 0.54 9.89 -7.12
CA MET A 282 -0.23 8.74 -7.57
C MET A 282 0.55 7.44 -7.35
N PHE A 283 -0.12 6.29 -7.50
CA PHE A 283 0.44 4.97 -7.22
C PHE A 283 0.01 3.96 -8.27
N THR A 284 0.92 3.02 -8.56
CA THR A 284 0.65 1.81 -9.34
C THR A 284 1.22 0.61 -8.61
N TYR A 285 0.46 -0.49 -8.61
CA TYR A 285 0.79 -1.70 -7.89
C TYR A 285 0.86 -2.90 -8.84
N LYS A 286 1.83 -3.79 -8.59
CA LYS A 286 1.92 -5.11 -9.24
C LYS A 286 2.34 -6.15 -8.21
N ASP A 287 1.71 -7.31 -8.30
CA ASP A 287 1.91 -8.41 -7.38
C ASP A 287 2.72 -9.53 -8.03
N LEU A 288 3.61 -10.12 -7.24
CA LEU A 288 4.37 -11.33 -7.54
C LEU A 288 4.01 -12.38 -6.50
N MET A 289 3.47 -13.51 -6.95
CA MET A 289 3.14 -14.64 -6.10
C MET A 289 4.40 -15.49 -5.88
N VAL A 290 4.73 -15.76 -4.62
CA VAL A 290 5.93 -16.54 -4.28
C VAL A 290 5.55 -17.72 -3.39
N THR A 291 5.86 -18.93 -3.86
CA THR A 291 5.73 -20.17 -3.09
C THR A 291 7.09 -20.59 -2.56
N VAL A 292 7.30 -20.46 -1.26
CA VAL A 292 8.55 -20.84 -0.59
C VAL A 292 8.43 -22.26 -0.05
N THR A 293 9.27 -23.17 -0.53
CA THR A 293 9.27 -24.57 -0.12
C THR A 293 10.26 -24.82 1.03
N PRO A 294 9.95 -25.77 1.94
CA PRO A 294 10.89 -26.18 2.99
C PRO A 294 12.22 -26.66 2.40
N ILE A 295 13.31 -26.49 3.15
CA ILE A 295 14.57 -27.19 2.87
C ILE A 295 14.32 -28.67 3.14
N SER A 296 14.47 -29.52 2.12
CA SER A 296 14.37 -30.97 2.33
C SER A 296 15.70 -31.50 2.87
N ASP A 297 15.68 -32.63 3.58
CA ASP A 297 16.92 -33.29 4.06
C ASP A 297 17.91 -33.67 2.93
N LEU A 298 17.46 -33.65 1.67
CA LEU A 298 18.29 -33.89 0.48
C LEU A 298 19.08 -32.64 0.06
N ASP A 299 18.64 -31.45 0.45
CA ASP A 299 19.27 -30.16 0.10
C ASP A 299 20.37 -29.76 1.10
N GLN A 300 20.46 -30.46 2.24
CA GLN A 300 21.42 -30.14 3.31
C GLN A 300 22.81 -30.76 3.15
N GLY A 301 23.11 -31.46 2.05
CA GLY A 301 24.47 -31.88 1.68
C GLY A 301 25.34 -32.48 2.82
N LYS A 302 25.47 -33.81 2.84
CA LYS A 302 26.65 -34.44 3.49
C LYS A 302 27.96 -33.79 3.04
#